data_AF-A0A7C0WHT4-F1
#
_entry.id   AF-A0A7C0WHT4-F1
#
_cell.length_a   1.000
_cell.length_b   1.000
_cell.length_c   1.000
_cell.angle_alpha   90.00
_cell.angle_beta   90.00
_cell.angle_gamma   90.00
#
_symmetry.space_group_name_H-M   'P 1'
#
loop_
_entity.id
_entity.type
_entity.pdbx_description
1 polymer ?
#
loop_
_entity_poly.entity_id
_entity_poly.type
_entity_poly.pdbx_seq_one_letter_code
_entity_poly.pdbx_strand_id
1 'polypeptide(L)'
;MSDTGLDISRSGFDASPAVGAGGVGDYLALMKPRVMSLVVFTGFVGLVAAPGAMHPVLALAALICIAVGAGAAGALNMWYDADIDAKMQRTA
;
A
#
# COMPACT_ATOMS: atom_id res chain seq x y z
N MET A 1 54.33 -23.35 1.76
CA MET A 1 53.18 -24.10 2.27
C MET A 1 52.48 -23.14 3.22
N SER A 2 51.58 -22.29 2.68
CA SER A 2 50.12 -22.51 2.74
C SER A 2 49.64 -21.99 4.11
N ASP A 3 48.87 -20.91 4.25
CA ASP A 3 47.77 -20.44 3.42
C ASP A 3 47.57 -18.93 3.57
N THR A 4 47.96 -18.17 2.54
CA THR A 4 47.33 -16.88 2.21
C THR A 4 45.97 -17.17 1.57
N GLY A 5 45.04 -17.67 2.38
CA GLY A 5 43.64 -17.85 2.02
C GLY A 5 42.87 -16.55 2.21
N LEU A 6 43.12 -15.60 1.31
CA LEU A 6 42.23 -14.48 1.08
C LEU A 6 40.90 -15.08 0.54
N ASP A 7 40.00 -15.47 1.44
CA ASP A 7 38.65 -15.92 1.09
C ASP A 7 37.83 -14.70 0.59
N ILE A 8 38.15 -14.28 -0.63
CA ILE A 8 37.28 -13.51 -1.52
C ILE A 8 36.11 -14.43 -1.91
N SER A 9 35.18 -14.67 -1.00
CA SER A 9 33.84 -15.17 -1.36
C SER A 9 32.85 -15.11 -0.21
N ARG A 10 32.72 -13.93 0.40
CA ARG A 10 31.39 -13.48 0.79
C ARG A 10 30.94 -12.44 -0.22
N SER A 11 30.69 -12.89 -1.45
CA SER A 11 29.60 -12.31 -2.24
C SER A 11 28.30 -12.69 -1.54
N GLY A 12 28.09 -12.12 -0.35
CA GLY A 12 26.75 -11.83 0.07
C GLY A 12 26.14 -11.09 -1.10
N PHE A 13 25.03 -11.60 -1.59
CA PHE A 13 24.11 -10.82 -2.39
C PHE A 13 23.90 -9.50 -1.63
N ASP A 14 24.73 -8.50 -1.93
CA ASP A 14 24.40 -7.10 -1.73
C ASP A 14 23.24 -6.88 -2.69
N ALA A 15 22.07 -7.35 -2.26
CA ALA A 15 20.80 -6.87 -2.74
C ALA A 15 20.75 -5.41 -2.30
N SER A 16 21.51 -4.55 -2.99
CA SER A 16 21.05 -3.19 -3.24
C SER A 16 19.60 -3.36 -3.65
N PRO A 17 18.63 -2.77 -2.93
CA PRO A 17 17.25 -2.86 -3.36
C PRO A 17 17.27 -2.37 -4.79
N ALA A 18 17.02 -3.28 -5.73
CA ALA A 18 16.82 -2.89 -7.10
C ALA A 18 15.70 -1.86 -6.99
N VAL A 19 15.99 -0.62 -7.38
CA VAL A 19 14.97 0.39 -7.62
C VAL A 19 14.22 -0.11 -8.86
N GLY A 20 13.48 -1.21 -8.68
CA GLY A 20 12.61 -1.79 -9.65
C GLY A 20 11.41 -0.87 -9.73
N ALA A 21 11.03 -0.52 -10.95
CA ALA A 21 9.77 0.16 -11.19
C ALA A 21 8.66 -0.61 -10.45
N GLY A 22 8.06 0.02 -9.45
CA GLY A 22 7.08 -0.62 -8.55
C GLY A 22 6.00 -1.33 -9.37
N GLY A 23 5.77 -2.60 -9.06
CA GLY A 23 4.76 -3.40 -9.74
C GLY A 23 3.35 -2.99 -9.30
N VAL A 24 2.34 -3.37 -10.09
CA VAL A 24 0.93 -3.17 -9.71
C VAL A 24 0.62 -3.78 -8.32
N GLY A 25 1.27 -4.89 -7.97
CA GLY A 25 1.15 -5.51 -6.65
C GLY A 25 1.70 -4.65 -5.50
N ASP A 26 2.75 -3.87 -5.74
CA ASP A 26 3.32 -2.96 -4.73
C ASP A 26 2.38 -1.78 -4.46
N TYR A 27 1.74 -1.26 -5.52
CA TYR A 27 0.69 -0.26 -5.38
C TYR A 27 -0.52 -0.79 -4.61
N LEU A 28 -0.96 -2.03 -4.88
CA LEU A 28 -2.04 -2.65 -4.12
C LEU A 28 -1.67 -2.90 -2.66
N ALA A 29 -0.40 -3.21 -2.37
CA ALA A 29 0.09 -3.37 -1.00
C ALA A 29 0.03 -2.05 -0.21
N LEU A 30 0.42 -0.93 -0.84
CA LEU A 30 0.32 0.41 -0.25
C LEU A 30 -1.13 0.81 0.02
N MET A 31 -2.05 0.38 -0.83
CA MET A 31 -3.47 0.67 -0.70
C MET A 31 -4.12 0.02 0.53
N LYS A 32 -3.45 -0.95 1.17
CA LYS A 32 -3.95 -1.72 2.33
C LYS A 32 -5.41 -2.16 2.12
N PRO A 33 -5.67 -3.14 1.25
CA PRO A 33 -7.03 -3.48 0.78
C PRO A 33 -8.02 -3.78 1.90
N ARG A 34 -7.52 -4.29 3.04
CA ARG A 34 -8.34 -4.56 4.23
C ARG A 34 -8.84 -3.29 4.94
N VAL A 35 -8.10 -2.19 4.91
CA VAL A 35 -8.53 -0.91 5.51
C VAL A 35 -9.50 -0.20 4.57
N MET A 36 -9.21 -0.26 3.28
CA MET A 36 -10.03 0.35 2.23
C MET A 36 -11.44 -0.27 2.13
N SER A 37 -11.59 -1.59 2.34
CA SER A 37 -12.90 -2.24 2.29
C SER A 37 -13.89 -1.67 3.30
N LEU A 38 -13.40 -1.23 4.46
CA LEU A 38 -14.24 -0.58 5.47
C LEU A 38 -14.78 0.77 4.96
N VAL A 39 -13.95 1.57 4.28
CA VAL A 39 -14.34 2.88 3.75
C VAL A 39 -15.35 2.77 2.61
N VAL A 40 -15.16 1.79 1.71
CA VAL A 40 -16.11 1.53 0.63
C VAL A 40 -17.44 1.03 1.20
N PHE A 41 -17.39 0.16 2.22
CA PHE A 41 -18.58 -0.33 2.90
C PHE A 41 -19.37 0.79 3.58
N THR A 42 -18.69 1.69 4.32
CA THR A 42 -19.37 2.83 4.95
C THR A 42 -19.97 3.78 3.92
N GLY A 43 -19.29 4.01 2.80
CA GLY A 43 -19.84 4.77 1.67
C GLY A 43 -21.09 4.13 1.07
N PHE A 44 -21.09 2.79 0.91
CA PHE A 44 -22.26 2.04 0.45
C PHE A 44 -23.43 2.14 1.44
N VAL A 45 -23.19 1.95 2.74
CA VAL A 45 -24.21 2.11 3.78
C VAL A 45 -24.81 3.52 3.76
N GLY A 46 -23.98 4.55 3.61
CA GLY A 46 -24.43 5.93 3.47
C GLY A 46 -25.33 6.13 2.25
N LEU A 47 -25.03 5.46 1.14
CA LEU A 47 -25.81 5.54 -0.08
C LEU A 47 -27.19 4.87 0.05
N VAL A 48 -27.27 3.77 0.81
CA VAL A 48 -28.54 3.08 1.12
C VAL A 48 -29.38 3.86 2.14
N ALA A 49 -28.73 4.50 3.12
CA ALA A 49 -29.39 5.26 4.16
C ALA A 49 -29.90 6.64 3.69
N ALA A 50 -29.31 7.18 2.62
CA ALA A 50 -29.67 8.49 2.10
C ALA A 50 -31.11 8.51 1.57
N PRO A 51 -31.93 9.50 1.95
CA PRO A 51 -33.28 9.64 1.41
C PRO A 51 -33.25 10.13 -0.05
N GLY A 52 -34.03 9.48 -0.91
CA GLY A 52 -34.17 9.83 -2.34
C GLY A 52 -33.67 8.74 -3.29
N ALA A 53 -34.09 8.80 -4.54
CA ALA A 53 -33.64 7.86 -5.57
C ALA A 53 -32.37 8.41 -6.25
N MET A 54 -31.26 7.66 -6.15
CA MET A 54 -30.04 7.96 -6.89
C MET A 54 -29.95 7.13 -8.16
N HIS A 55 -29.49 7.74 -9.25
CA HIS A 55 -29.25 7.01 -10.50
C HIS A 55 -28.14 5.96 -10.28
N PRO A 56 -28.32 4.68 -10.66
CA PRO A 56 -27.36 3.61 -10.36
C PRO A 56 -25.93 3.89 -10.85
N VAL A 57 -25.80 4.60 -11.98
CA VAL A 57 -24.48 4.98 -12.52
C VAL A 57 -23.77 6.00 -11.62
N LEU A 58 -24.51 6.94 -11.02
CA LEU A 58 -23.95 7.90 -10.07
C LEU A 58 -23.53 7.22 -8.77
N ALA A 59 -24.34 6.26 -8.30
CA ALA A 59 -24.01 5.48 -7.12
C ALA A 59 -22.72 4.65 -7.32
N LEU A 60 -22.60 4.00 -8.47
CA LEU A 60 -21.39 3.25 -8.83
C LEU A 60 -20.18 4.18 -8.97
N ALA A 61 -20.33 5.31 -9.66
CA ALA A 61 -19.27 6.30 -9.81
C ALA A 61 -18.81 6.85 -8.45
N ALA A 62 -19.74 7.13 -7.54
CA ALA A 62 -19.42 7.58 -6.18
C ALA A 62 -18.60 6.53 -5.42
N LEU A 63 -18.99 5.25 -5.46
CA LEU A 63 -18.25 4.16 -4.82
C LEU A 63 -16.85 3.99 -5.41
N ILE A 64 -16.69 4.13 -6.73
CA ILE A 64 -15.37 4.09 -7.38
C ILE A 64 -14.51 5.27 -6.93
N CYS A 65 -15.07 6.48 -6.88
CA CYS A 65 -14.35 7.66 -6.40
C CYS A 65 -13.92 7.51 -4.93
N ILE A 66 -14.79 6.98 -4.07
CA ILE A 66 -14.47 6.69 -2.67
C ILE A 66 -13.35 5.66 -2.57
N ALA A 67 -13.44 4.57 -3.34
CA ALA A 67 -12.42 3.53 -3.41
C ALA A 67 -11.05 4.10 -3.79
N VAL A 68 -10.99 4.86 -4.89
CA VAL A 68 -9.75 5.47 -5.39
C VAL A 68 -9.19 6.49 -4.39
N GLY A 69 -10.04 7.36 -3.83
CA GLY A 69 -9.62 8.37 -2.87
C GLY A 69 -9.10 7.78 -1.55
N ALA A 70 -9.79 6.76 -1.02
CA ALA A 70 -9.35 6.05 0.18
C ALA A 70 -8.02 5.32 -0.05
N GLY A 71 -7.86 4.70 -1.21
CA GLY A 71 -6.61 4.04 -1.59
C GLY A 71 -5.45 5.01 -1.73
N ALA A 72 -5.67 6.16 -2.38
CA ALA A 72 -4.68 7.22 -2.52
C ALA A 72 -4.26 7.77 -1.15
N ALA A 73 -5.20 8.01 -0.23
CA ALA A 73 -4.90 8.46 1.13
C ALA A 73 -4.05 7.43 1.90
N GLY A 74 -4.31 6.13 1.75
CA GLY A 74 -3.51 5.07 2.37
C GLY A 74 -2.06 5.02 1.86
N ALA A 75 -1.88 5.14 0.54
CA ALA A 75 -0.56 5.22 -0.06
C ALA A 75 0.20 6.49 0.35
N LEU A 76 -0.49 7.64 0.39
CA LEU A 76 0.07 8.90 0.86
C LEU A 76 0.49 8.83 2.33
N ASN A 77 -0.29 8.17 3.19
CA ASN A 77 0.08 7.99 4.59
C ASN A 77 1.41 7.24 4.72
N MET A 78 1.62 6.20 3.92
CA MET A 78 2.87 5.42 3.95
C MET A 78 4.06 6.16 3.33
N TRP A 79 3.81 7.04 2.34
CA TRP A 79 4.85 7.91 1.79
C TRP A 79 5.24 9.03 2.77
N TYR A 80 4.26 9.65 3.42
CA TYR A 80 4.47 10.78 4.33
C TYR A 80 5.20 10.35 5.61
N ASP A 81 4.84 9.20 6.18
CA ASP A 81 5.45 8.67 7.40
C ASP A 81 6.67 7.77 7.12
N ALA A 82 7.20 7.74 5.89
CA ALA A 82 8.23 6.79 5.49
C ALA A 82 9.53 6.86 6.33
N ASP A 83 9.92 8.06 6.77
CA ASP A 83 11.08 8.29 7.61
C ASP A 83 10.84 7.92 9.09
N ILE A 84 9.59 8.03 9.54
CA ILE A 84 9.13 7.64 10.88
C ILE A 84 9.01 6.12 10.96
N ASP A 85 8.34 5.49 10.00
CA ASP A 85 8.18 4.04 9.88
C ASP A 85 9.54 3.32 9.83
N ALA A 86 10.56 3.94 9.24
CA ALA A 86 11.93 3.41 9.20
C ALA A 86 12.60 3.33 10.59
N LYS A 87 12.18 4.16 11.55
CA LYS A 87 12.73 4.20 12.91
C LYS A 87 11.91 3.37 13.90
N MET A 88 10.75 2.84 13.50
CA MET A 88 9.92 2.02 14.37
C MET A 88 10.59 0.68 14.67
N GLN A 89 10.69 0.33 15.95
CA GLN A 89 11.09 -1.01 16.33
C GLN A 89 10.04 -2.02 15.89
N ARG A 90 10.46 -3.05 15.15
CA ARG A 90 9.62 -4.17 14.79
C ARG A 90 9.23 -4.90 16.08
N THR A 91 7.97 -4.79 16.48
CA THR A 91 7.44 -5.60 17.59
C THR A 91 7.42 -7.07 17.16
N ALA A 92 8.02 -7.94 17.97
CA ALA A 92 8.13 -9.39 17.75
C ALA A 92 6.84 -10.13 18.13
#